data_AF-A0A833QLV8-F1
#
_entry.id   AF-A0A833QLV8-F1
#
_cell.length_a   1.000
_cell.length_b   1.000
_cell.length_c   1.000
_cell.angle_alpha   90.00
_cell.angle_beta   90.00
_cell.angle_gamma   90.00
#
_symmetry.space_group_name_H-M   'P 1'
#
loop_
_entity.id
_entity.type
_entity.pdbx_description
1 polymer ?
#
loop_
_entity_poly.entity_id
_entity_poly.type
_entity_poly.pdbx_seq_one_letter_code
_entity_poly.pdbx_strand_id
1 'polypeptide(L)' 'MQVATAPVTELKSAKKGEDGEITVCYLVLGIWSENESPGHNVLAALGFDSENAKELSKIIWRVGTRV' A
#
# COMPACT_ATOMS: atom_id res chain seq x y z
N MET A 1 -11.89 20.33 -31.63
CA MET A 1 -11.88 18.90 -31.26
C MET A 1 -10.79 18.74 -30.20
N GLN A 2 -11.20 18.61 -28.94
CA GLN A 2 -10.35 18.70 -27.76
C GLN A 2 -9.95 17.28 -27.36
N VAL A 3 -8.67 16.93 -27.46
CA VAL A 3 -8.14 15.67 -26.90
C VAL A 3 -7.57 16.03 -25.53
N ALA A 4 -8.36 15.82 -24.48
CA ALA A 4 -7.90 15.95 -23.11
C ALA A 4 -7.07 14.70 -22.76
N THR A 5 -5.75 14.84 -22.82
CA THR A 5 -4.85 13.87 -22.19
C THR A 5 -4.86 14.14 -20.69
N ALA A 6 -5.47 13.25 -19.92
CA ALA A 6 -5.46 13.32 -18.47
C ALA A 6 -4.01 13.34 -17.96
N PRO A 7 -3.65 14.23 -17.01
CA PRO A 7 -2.36 14.14 -16.35
C PRO A 7 -2.34 12.81 -15.59
N VAL A 8 -1.28 12.01 -15.83
CA VAL A 8 -0.96 10.84 -15.01
C VAL A 8 -1.00 11.31 -13.57
N THR A 9 -2.05 10.91 -12.88
CA THR A 9 -2.41 11.39 -11.56
C THR A 9 -1.29 10.98 -10.64
N GLU A 10 -0.78 11.95 -9.90
CA GLU A 10 0.28 11.83 -8.92
C GLU A 10 0.27 10.45 -8.25
N LEU A 11 1.31 9.65 -8.54
CA LEU A 11 1.74 8.60 -7.62
C LEU A 11 2.04 9.34 -6.32
N LYS A 12 1.05 9.41 -5.42
CA LYS A 12 1.21 9.97 -4.08
C LYS A 12 2.41 9.28 -3.49
N SER A 13 3.51 10.02 -3.45
CA SER A 13 4.77 9.61 -2.86
C SER A 13 4.48 9.26 -1.42
N ALA A 14 4.21 7.97 -1.17
CA ALA A 14 4.09 7.45 0.17
C ALA A 14 5.42 7.81 0.83
N LYS A 15 5.34 8.61 1.91
CA LYS A 15 6.50 9.04 2.68
C LYS A 15 7.40 7.83 2.89
N LYS A 16 8.54 7.83 2.20
CA LYS A 16 9.59 6.83 2.37
C LYS A 16 10.07 7.01 3.81
N GLY A 17 9.76 6.03 4.66
CA GLY A 17 10.36 5.95 5.99
C GLY A 17 11.87 6.04 5.84
N GLU A 18 12.53 6.66 6.80
CA GLU A 18 13.95 7.03 6.76
C GLU A 18 14.92 5.85 6.61
N ASP A 19 14.45 4.61 6.60
CA ASP A 19 15.26 3.44 6.25
C ASP A 19 14.59 2.68 5.10
N GLY A 20 15.30 2.52 3.99
CA GLY A 20 14.79 1.97 2.73
C GLY A 20 14.46 0.48 2.76
N GLU A 21 14.25 -0.11 3.94
CA GLU A 21 13.97 -1.52 4.14
C GLU A 21 12.53 -1.85 3.76
N ILE A 22 12.38 -2.60 2.67
CA ILE A 22 11.08 -3.15 2.26
C ILE A 22 10.86 -4.46 3.02
N THR A 23 10.13 -4.35 4.12
CA THR A 23 9.66 -5.52 4.88
C THR A 23 8.47 -6.19 4.18
N VAL A 24 8.26 -7.49 4.43
CA VAL A 24 7.09 -8.26 3.94
C VAL A 24 5.76 -7.54 4.18
N CYS A 25 5.65 -6.76 5.25
CA CYS A 25 4.45 -5.95 5.55
C CYS A 25 4.15 -4.89 4.46
N TYR A 26 5.18 -4.26 3.88
CA TYR A 26 5.02 -3.32 2.77
C TYR A 26 4.60 -4.04 1.48
N LEU A 27 5.10 -5.26 1.25
CA LEU A 27 4.66 -6.08 0.11
C LEU A 27 3.18 -6.45 0.22
N VAL A 28 2.73 -6.86 1.42
CA VAL A 28 1.32 -7.17 1.66
C VAL A 28 0.43 -5.94 1.46
N LEU A 29 0.84 -4.76 1.95
CA LEU A 29 0.11 -3.52 1.70
C LEU A 29 0.10 -3.12 0.22
N GLY A 30 1.20 -3.34 -0.49
CA GLY A 30 1.28 -3.12 -1.94
C GLY A 30 0.33 -4.02 -2.71
N ILE A 31 0.33 -5.32 -2.41
CA ILE A 31 -0.60 -6.30 -3.02
C ILE A 31 -2.05 -5.94 -2.70
N TRP A 32 -2.34 -5.51 -1.47
CA TRP A 32 -3.67 -5.09 -1.06
C TRP A 32 -4.14 -3.81 -1.78
N SER A 33 -3.24 -2.87 -2.08
CA SER A 33 -3.58 -1.66 -2.83
C SER A 33 -4.01 -1.93 -4.28
N GLU A 34 -3.58 -3.05 -4.85
CA GLU A 34 -3.90 -3.46 -6.22
C GLU A 34 -5.21 -4.27 -6.25
N ASN A 35 -6.35 -3.57 -6.15
CA ASN A 35 -7.70 -4.13 -6.01
C ASN A 35 -8.16 -5.07 -7.16
N GLU A 36 -7.46 -5.06 -8.30
CA GLU A 36 -7.73 -5.95 -9.45
C GLU A 36 -6.71 -7.10 -9.57
N SER A 37 -5.77 -7.20 -8.63
CA SER A 37 -4.75 -8.24 -8.65
C SER A 37 -5.27 -9.58 -8.09
N PRO A 38 -4.81 -10.73 -8.60
CA PRO A 38 -5.07 -12.03 -7.99
C PRO A 38 -4.60 -12.08 -6.52
N GLY A 39 -3.54 -11.35 -6.19
CA GLY A 39 -3.02 -11.25 -4.82
C GLY A 39 -4.00 -10.59 -3.87
N HIS A 40 -4.66 -9.49 -4.28
CA HIS A 40 -5.71 -8.86 -3.50
C HIS A 40 -6.88 -9.83 -3.23
N ASN A 41 -7.33 -10.56 -4.25
CA ASN A 41 -8.41 -11.54 -4.11
C ASN A 41 -8.03 -12.70 -3.17
N VAL A 42 -6.79 -13.19 -3.23
CA VAL A 42 -6.29 -14.21 -2.29
C VAL A 42 -6.23 -13.66 -0.88
N LEU A 43 -5.74 -12.43 -0.68
CA LEU A 43 -5.71 -11.79 0.64
C LEU A 43 -7.13 -11.64 1.20
N ALA A 44 -8.08 -11.16 0.40
CA ALA A 44 -9.49 -11.06 0.79
C ALA A 44 -10.11 -12.42 1.14
N ALA A 45 -9.81 -13.46 0.35
CA ALA A 45 -10.28 -14.82 0.61
C ALA A 45 -9.69 -15.42 1.90
N LEU A 46 -8.50 -14.99 2.31
CA LEU A 46 -7.88 -15.34 3.59
C LEU A 46 -8.40 -14.52 4.78
N GLY A 47 -9.34 -13.60 4.54
CA GLY A 47 -9.93 -12.74 5.58
C GLY A 47 -9.15 -11.46 5.84
N PHE A 48 -8.23 -11.07 4.95
CA PHE A 48 -7.59 -9.76 5.01
C PHE A 48 -8.54 -8.68 4.47
N ASP A 49 -8.58 -7.53 5.13
CA ASP A 49 -9.50 -6.44 4.80
C ASP A 49 -8.88 -5.05 5.05
N SER A 50 -9.63 -4.00 4.76
CA SER A 50 -9.16 -2.61 4.87
C SER A 50 -8.81 -2.18 6.30
N GLU A 51 -9.44 -2.75 7.33
CA GLU A 51 -9.08 -2.53 8.74
C GLU A 51 -7.73 -3.16 9.05
N ASN A 52 -7.50 -4.38 8.58
CA ASN A 52 -6.21 -5.07 8.68
C ASN A 52 -5.08 -4.26 8.02
N ALA A 53 -5.30 -3.72 6.81
CA ALA A 53 -4.34 -2.86 6.13
C ALA A 53 -4.04 -1.58 6.94
N LYS A 54 -5.07 -0.97 7.53
CA LYS A 54 -4.93 0.23 8.36
C LYS A 54 -4.13 -0.06 9.63
N GLU A 55 -4.40 -1.15 10.33
CA GLU A 55 -3.62 -1.54 11.51
C GLU A 55 -2.17 -1.88 11.16
N LEU A 56 -1.95 -2.61 10.07
CA LEU A 56 -0.61 -2.94 9.58
C LEU A 56 0.20 -1.67 9.27
N SER A 57 -0.43 -0.67 8.63
CA SER A 57 0.21 0.62 8.35
C SER A 57 0.64 1.37 9.62
N LYS A 58 -0.18 1.32 10.69
CA LYS A 58 0.14 1.93 11.99
C LYS A 58 1.29 1.20 12.68
N ILE A 59 1.35 -0.14 12.58
CA ILE A 59 2.43 -0.94 13.15
C ILE A 59 3.74 -0.58 12.47
N ILE A 60 3.76 -0.56 11.14
CA ILE A 60 4.93 -0.14 10.35
C ILE A 60 5.40 1.26 10.78
N TRP A 61 4.47 2.22 10.88
CA TRP A 61 4.78 3.58 11.33
C TRP A 61 5.35 3.62 12.76
N ARG A 62 4.76 2.86 13.69
CA ARG A 62 5.21 2.79 15.09
C ARG A 62 6.59 2.16 15.22
N VAL A 63 6.91 1.18 14.40
CA VAL A 63 8.22 0.51 14.41
C VAL A 63 9.29 1.44 13.85
N GLY A 64 9.03 2.11 12.73
CA GLY A 64 9.99 3.04 12.09
C GLY A 64 10.28 4.33 12.88
N THR A 65 9.49 4.65 13.91
CA THR A 65 9.66 5.84 14.78
C THR A 65 10.32 5.52 16.12
N ARG A 66 10.72 4.26 16.35
CA ARG A 66 11.41 3.79 17.56
C ARG A 66 12.90 3.55 17.36
N VAL A 67 13.48 4.05 16.28
CA VAL A 67 14.93 4.07 16.03
C VAL A 67 15.51 5.46 16.26
#